data_AF-A0A0D6EL98-F1
#
_entry.id   AF-A0A0D6EL98-F1
#
_cell.length_a   1.000
_cell.length_b   1.000
_cell.length_c   1.000
_cell.angle_alpha   90.00
_cell.angle_beta   90.00
_cell.angle_gamma   90.00
#
_symmetry.space_group_name_H-M   'P 1'
#
loop_
_entity.id
_entity.type
_entity.pdbx_description
1 polymer ?
#
loop_
_entity_poly.entity_id
_entity_poly.type
_entity_poly.pdbx_seq_one_letter_code
_entity_poly.pdbx_strand_id
1 'polypeptide(L)'
;MPLTSKQANKEFSKGTGSMPGLGPKRQGRHSGRSKAPYILMNERMRTFVVPEGLNECDLKPYVAKEVKIDPRDGAWPMADAKPDPQSKRGGLFGPKGFDGRYYIQLAQYMKSVDKAE
;
A
#
# COMPACT_ATOMS: atom_id res chain seq x y z
N MET A 1 -31.70 -11.34 13.35
CA MET A 1 -30.28 -11.01 13.61
C MET A 1 -29.41 -12.17 13.17
N PRO A 2 -28.25 -11.94 12.52
CA PRO A 2 -27.34 -13.01 12.11
C PRO A 2 -26.66 -13.69 13.32
N LEU A 3 -26.49 -15.01 13.27
CA LEU A 3 -25.85 -15.78 14.35
C LEU A 3 -24.40 -15.38 14.58
N THR A 4 -23.99 -15.17 15.83
CA THR A 4 -22.60 -14.97 16.26
C THR A 4 -22.04 -16.27 16.82
N SER A 5 -20.70 -16.34 16.98
CA SER A 5 -20.01 -17.53 17.51
C SER A 5 -20.40 -17.91 18.94
N LYS A 6 -21.19 -17.08 19.64
CA LYS A 6 -21.61 -17.28 21.04
C LYS A 6 -23.08 -17.68 21.20
N GLN A 7 -23.82 -17.77 20.11
CA GLN A 7 -25.29 -17.92 20.16
C GLN A 7 -25.80 -19.34 19.93
N ALA A 8 -24.93 -20.29 19.60
CA ALA A 8 -25.33 -21.67 19.28
C ALA A 8 -24.51 -22.70 20.05
N ASN A 9 -24.88 -23.97 19.88
CA ASN A 9 -24.37 -25.09 20.67
C ASN A 9 -22.95 -25.54 20.22
N LYS A 10 -22.39 -26.52 20.93
CA LYS A 10 -21.01 -27.02 20.84
C LYS A 10 -20.50 -27.31 19.41
N GLU A 11 -21.37 -27.70 18.48
CA GLU A 11 -21.00 -28.04 17.10
C GLU A 11 -21.00 -26.83 16.15
N PHE A 12 -21.50 -25.68 16.59
CA PHE A 12 -21.51 -24.47 15.80
C PHE A 12 -20.21 -23.69 16.00
N SER A 13 -19.37 -23.66 14.97
CA SER A 13 -18.20 -22.80 14.92
C SER A 13 -18.36 -21.76 13.81
N LYS A 14 -18.32 -20.48 14.18
CA LYS A 14 -18.31 -19.35 13.24
C LYS A 14 -16.99 -18.61 13.35
N GLY A 15 -16.26 -18.52 12.23
CA GLY A 15 -15.00 -17.77 12.17
C GLY A 15 -15.18 -16.27 12.42
N THR A 16 -14.18 -15.64 13.03
CA THR A 16 -14.21 -14.22 13.44
C THR A 16 -13.68 -13.26 12.38
N GLY A 17 -13.28 -13.76 11.21
CA GLY A 17 -12.62 -12.91 10.22
C GLY A 17 -11.25 -12.41 10.68
N SER A 18 -10.60 -13.08 11.65
CA SER A 18 -9.19 -12.89 12.02
C SER A 18 -8.19 -13.09 10.85
N MET A 19 -8.71 -13.27 9.63
CA MET A 19 -8.06 -12.87 8.39
C MET A 19 -8.69 -11.59 7.79
N PRO A 20 -8.18 -10.40 8.12
CA PRO A 20 -8.42 -9.20 7.33
C PRO A 20 -7.70 -9.30 5.97
N GLY A 21 -8.17 -8.56 4.98
CA GLY A 21 -7.97 -8.67 3.51
C GLY A 21 -6.54 -8.66 2.92
N LEU A 22 -5.53 -9.13 3.63
CA LEU A 22 -4.11 -9.05 3.26
C LEU A 22 -3.47 -10.42 2.94
N GLY A 23 -4.26 -11.40 2.46
CA GLY A 23 -3.72 -12.69 1.97
C GLY A 23 -4.66 -13.89 2.10
N PRO A 24 -4.16 -15.12 1.82
CA PRO A 24 -4.95 -16.34 1.93
C PRO A 24 -5.59 -16.50 3.29
N LYS A 25 -6.87 -16.88 3.27
CA LYS A 25 -7.71 -17.08 4.47
C LYS A 25 -7.32 -18.30 5.32
N ARG A 26 -6.30 -19.07 4.94
CA ARG A 26 -5.91 -20.32 5.62
C ARG A 26 -4.40 -20.35 5.75
N GLN A 27 -3.89 -20.20 6.97
CA GLN A 27 -2.47 -20.23 7.30
C GLN A 27 -1.90 -21.66 7.32
N GLY A 28 -2.78 -22.66 7.23
CA GLY A 28 -2.43 -24.05 7.31
C GLY A 28 -3.51 -24.94 6.72
N ARG A 29 -3.46 -26.22 7.10
CA ARG A 29 -4.43 -27.25 6.67
C ARG A 29 -4.74 -28.21 7.81
N HIS A 30 -5.97 -28.74 7.81
CA HIS A 30 -6.30 -29.83 8.72
C HIS A 30 -5.67 -31.15 8.25
N SER A 31 -5.14 -31.93 9.19
CA SER A 31 -4.62 -33.27 8.90
C SER A 31 -5.70 -34.30 9.24
N GLY A 32 -5.98 -35.23 8.32
CA GLY A 32 -6.97 -36.30 8.54
C GLY A 32 -6.40 -37.56 9.19
N ARG A 33 -5.08 -37.61 9.45
CA ARG A 33 -4.34 -38.83 9.84
C ARG A 33 -3.52 -38.70 11.13
N SER A 34 -3.42 -37.51 11.72
CA SER A 34 -2.59 -37.26 12.92
C SER A 34 -3.43 -36.77 14.10
N LYS A 35 -2.96 -37.07 15.31
CA LYS A 35 -3.46 -36.49 16.57
C LYS A 35 -3.23 -34.97 16.66
N ALA A 36 -2.37 -34.41 15.79
CA ALA A 36 -2.23 -32.97 15.55
C ALA A 36 -3.17 -32.55 14.40
N PRO A 37 -4.35 -31.97 14.69
CA PRO A 37 -5.39 -31.80 13.71
C PRO A 37 -5.14 -30.65 12.74
N TYR A 38 -4.14 -29.78 12.96
CA TYR A 38 -3.84 -28.63 12.10
C TYR A 38 -2.33 -28.44 11.89
N ILE A 39 -1.92 -28.33 10.62
CA ILE A 39 -0.53 -28.15 10.19
C ILE A 39 -0.37 -26.73 9.67
N LEU A 40 0.53 -25.99 10.28
CA LEU A 40 0.91 -24.64 9.86
C LEU A 40 1.78 -24.66 8.61
N MET A 41 1.58 -23.70 7.71
CA MET A 41 2.34 -23.56 6.46
C MET A 41 2.97 -22.17 6.40
N ASN A 42 4.28 -22.09 6.60
CA ASN A 42 5.00 -20.80 6.69
C ASN A 42 4.76 -19.90 5.47
N GLU A 43 4.70 -20.46 4.26
CA GLU A 43 4.41 -19.75 3.01
C GLU A 43 3.04 -19.05 2.99
N ARG A 44 2.09 -19.52 3.82
CA ARG A 44 0.75 -18.94 3.96
C ARG A 44 0.62 -18.02 5.17
N MET A 45 1.68 -17.93 5.98
CA MET A 45 1.72 -17.00 7.10
C MET A 45 2.07 -15.61 6.58
N ARG A 46 1.46 -14.60 7.19
CA ARG A 46 1.75 -13.21 6.90
C ARG A 46 2.96 -12.78 7.70
N THR A 47 3.83 -12.03 7.06
CA THR A 47 4.93 -11.31 7.69
C THR A 47 4.70 -9.82 7.49
N PHE A 48 4.99 -9.03 8.52
CA PHE A 48 5.04 -7.57 8.40
C PHE A 48 6.51 -7.21 8.40
N VAL A 49 7.03 -6.80 7.25
CA VAL A 49 8.43 -6.41 7.11
C VAL A 49 8.55 -4.96 7.54
N VAL A 50 9.39 -4.73 8.55
CA VAL A 50 9.71 -3.39 9.04
C VAL A 50 11.02 -2.96 8.35
N PRO A 51 11.07 -1.76 7.74
CA PRO A 51 12.30 -1.28 7.13
C PRO A 51 13.37 -1.01 8.20
N GLU A 52 14.63 -1.26 7.83
CA GLU A 52 15.77 -0.87 8.65
C GLU A 52 15.83 0.66 8.78
N GLY A 53 16.36 1.16 9.91
CA GLY A 53 16.48 2.61 10.15
C GLY A 53 15.17 3.35 10.41
N LEU A 54 14.03 2.66 10.63
CA LEU A 54 12.74 3.33 10.85
C LEU A 54 12.77 4.35 12.01
N ASN A 55 13.54 4.07 13.07
CA ASN A 55 13.68 4.95 14.23
C ASN A 55 14.56 6.18 13.96
N GLU A 56 15.41 6.11 12.94
CA GLU A 56 16.33 7.17 12.51
C GLU A 56 15.70 8.03 11.40
N CYS A 57 14.52 7.64 10.89
CA CYS A 57 13.84 8.34 9.82
C CYS A 57 13.25 9.67 10.29
N ASP A 58 13.56 10.73 9.55
CA ASP A 58 13.02 12.08 9.78
C ASP A 58 11.53 12.19 9.42
N LEU A 59 11.01 11.28 8.58
CA LEU A 59 9.61 11.30 8.16
C LEU A 59 8.67 11.07 9.35
N LYS A 60 7.77 12.03 9.57
CA LYS A 60 6.74 11.98 10.62
C LYS A 60 5.35 11.79 10.02
N PRO A 61 4.38 11.25 10.78
CA PRO A 61 3.01 11.08 10.30
C PRO A 61 2.28 12.41 10.03
N TYR A 62 2.81 13.52 10.50
CA TYR A 62 2.23 14.86 10.35
C TYR A 62 3.25 15.84 9.80
N VAL A 63 2.75 16.88 9.14
CA VAL A 63 3.53 18.00 8.60
C VAL A 63 3.29 19.24 9.47
N ALA A 64 4.29 20.11 9.60
CA ALA A 64 4.17 21.39 10.30
C ALA A 64 3.09 22.28 9.65
N LYS A 65 2.34 23.04 10.45
CA LYS A 65 1.20 23.83 9.98
C LYS A 65 1.62 25.00 9.08
N GLU A 66 2.85 25.45 9.26
CA GLU A 66 3.44 26.60 8.58
C GLU A 66 3.89 26.23 7.16
N VAL A 67 4.08 24.94 6.87
CA VAL A 67 4.50 24.45 5.56
C VAL A 67 3.32 24.53 4.59
N LYS A 68 3.46 25.37 3.58
CA LYS A 68 2.56 25.43 2.43
C LYS A 68 3.12 24.58 1.31
N ILE A 69 2.32 23.67 0.78
CA ILE A 69 2.72 22.78 -0.31
C ILE A 69 2.13 23.33 -1.62
N ASP A 70 2.98 23.81 -2.53
CA ASP A 70 2.61 23.98 -3.93
C ASP A 70 3.04 22.73 -4.71
N PRO A 71 2.15 22.07 -5.47
CA PRO A 71 2.52 20.96 -6.34
C PRO A 71 3.67 21.28 -7.32
N ARG A 72 3.93 22.56 -7.59
CA ARG A 72 5.00 23.04 -8.47
C ARG A 72 6.37 23.09 -7.81
N ASP A 73 6.43 23.13 -6.48
CA ASP A 73 7.68 23.14 -5.73
C ASP A 73 8.32 21.74 -5.63
N GLY A 74 7.66 20.72 -6.18
CA GLY A 74 8.20 19.37 -6.26
C GLY A 74 9.37 19.27 -7.22
N ALA A 75 10.31 18.36 -6.93
CA ALA A 75 11.47 18.07 -7.78
C ALA A 75 11.11 17.36 -9.11
N TRP A 76 9.83 17.16 -9.40
CA TRP A 76 9.35 16.42 -10.57
C TRP A 76 8.71 17.37 -11.58
N PRO A 77 8.94 17.15 -12.88
CA PRO A 77 8.38 18.00 -13.92
C PRO A 77 6.86 17.86 -13.96
N MET A 78 6.19 18.93 -14.38
CA MET A 78 4.75 18.90 -14.65
C MET A 78 4.48 18.04 -15.89
N ALA A 79 3.41 17.24 -15.87
CA ALA A 79 3.07 16.40 -17.00
C ALA A 79 2.79 17.22 -18.27
N ASP A 80 3.43 16.86 -19.38
CA ASP A 80 3.24 17.56 -20.67
C ASP A 80 1.81 17.40 -21.19
N ALA A 81 1.14 16.31 -20.80
CA ALA A 81 -0.24 16.03 -21.15
C ALA A 81 -1.26 16.85 -20.33
N LYS A 82 -0.80 17.73 -19.45
CA LYS A 82 -1.68 18.58 -18.65
C LYS A 82 -2.22 19.72 -19.52
N PRO A 83 -3.56 19.86 -19.65
CA PRO A 83 -4.16 20.82 -20.58
C PRO A 83 -3.96 22.27 -20.16
N ASP A 84 -3.97 22.55 -18.86
CA ASP A 84 -3.61 23.85 -18.29
C ASP A 84 -2.51 23.66 -17.25
N PRO A 85 -1.27 24.08 -17.55
CA PRO A 85 -0.16 24.03 -16.59
C PRO A 85 -0.45 24.85 -15.32
N GLN A 86 -1.28 25.88 -15.41
CA GLN A 86 -1.56 26.76 -14.28
C GLN A 86 -2.60 26.18 -13.30
N SER A 87 -3.40 25.21 -13.74
CA SER A 87 -4.43 24.60 -12.90
C SER A 87 -3.84 23.85 -11.71
N LYS A 88 -4.38 24.08 -10.52
CA LYS A 88 -4.04 23.32 -9.29
C LYS A 88 -4.72 21.94 -9.26
N ARG A 89 -5.78 21.75 -10.06
CA ARG A 89 -6.57 20.51 -10.08
C ARG A 89 -5.75 19.39 -10.72
N GLY A 90 -5.65 18.25 -10.05
CA GLY A 90 -4.86 17.10 -10.52
C GLY A 90 -3.36 17.19 -10.22
N GLY A 91 -2.88 18.26 -9.57
CA GLY A 91 -1.49 18.41 -9.15
C GLY A 91 -0.52 18.44 -10.33
N LEU A 92 0.51 17.58 -10.27
CA LEU A 92 1.52 17.43 -11.33
C LEU A 92 0.99 16.73 -12.59
N PHE A 93 -0.09 15.96 -12.46
CA PHE A 93 -0.49 14.98 -13.46
C PHE A 93 -1.46 15.56 -14.50
N GLY A 94 -1.46 14.95 -15.68
CA GLY A 94 -2.50 15.16 -16.68
C GLY A 94 -3.83 14.50 -16.28
N PRO A 95 -4.85 14.58 -17.14
CA PRO A 95 -6.19 14.03 -16.86
C PRO A 95 -6.21 12.52 -16.56
N LYS A 96 -5.19 11.77 -17.00
CA LYS A 96 -5.04 10.33 -16.79
C LYS A 96 -4.25 9.95 -15.54
N GLY A 97 -3.80 10.92 -14.74
CA GLY A 97 -3.01 10.68 -13.53
C GLY A 97 -1.56 10.28 -13.85
N PHE A 98 -0.97 9.43 -12.99
CA PHE A 98 0.35 8.84 -13.21
C PHE A 98 0.24 7.72 -14.25
N ASP A 99 0.34 8.08 -15.52
CA ASP A 99 0.24 7.16 -16.65
C ASP A 99 1.61 6.82 -17.25
N GLY A 100 1.63 5.87 -18.19
CA GLY A 100 2.87 5.44 -18.84
C GLY A 100 3.58 6.56 -19.61
N ARG A 101 2.83 7.54 -20.12
CA ARG A 101 3.40 8.70 -20.82
C ARG A 101 4.16 9.59 -19.84
N TYR A 102 3.57 9.89 -18.68
CA TYR A 102 4.23 10.65 -17.62
C TYR A 102 5.43 9.89 -17.03
N TYR A 103 5.33 8.57 -16.88
CA TYR A 103 6.46 7.74 -16.45
C TYR A 103 7.68 7.89 -17.38
N ILE A 104 7.46 7.82 -18.70
CA ILE A 104 8.52 7.99 -19.70
C ILE A 104 9.09 9.42 -19.65
N GLN A 105 8.23 10.44 -19.53
CA GLN A 105 8.65 11.83 -19.39
C GLN A 105 9.56 12.01 -18.16
N LEU A 106 9.16 11.47 -17.00
CA LEU A 106 9.94 11.53 -15.76
C LEU A 106 11.30 10.83 -15.92
N ALA A 107 11.33 9.66 -16.57
CA ALA A 107 12.57 8.94 -16.82
C ALA A 107 13.54 9.70 -17.75
N GLN A 108 13.01 10.40 -18.76
CA GLN A 108 13.81 11.26 -19.64
C GLN A 108 14.33 12.49 -18.90
N TYR A 109 13.49 13.10 -18.06
CA TYR A 109 13.87 14.23 -17.21
C TYR A 109 15.01 13.85 -16.25
N MET A 110 14.88 12.75 -15.51
CA MET A 110 15.93 12.28 -14.59
C MET A 110 17.25 12.02 -15.33
N LYS A 111 17.21 11.37 -16.50
CA LYS A 111 18.40 11.18 -17.35
C LYS A 111 19.04 12.49 -17.82
N SER A 112 18.26 13.56 -17.97
CA SER A 112 18.78 14.87 -18.35
C SER A 112 19.45 15.59 -17.18
N VAL A 113 18.91 15.41 -15.96
CA VAL A 113 19.48 15.95 -14.72
C VAL A 113 20.82 15.26 -14.42
N ASP A 114 20.87 13.92 -14.48
CA ASP A 114 22.10 13.15 -14.25
C ASP A 114 23.23 13.47 -15.23
N LYS A 115 22.90 13.98 -16.43
CA LYS A 115 23.90 14.38 -17.43
C LYS A 115 24.41 15.81 -17.24
N ALA A 116 23.71 16.61 -16.44
CA ALA A 116 24.05 18.01 -16.18
C ALA A 116 24.94 18.17 -14.94
N GLU A 117 25.01 17.15 -14.08
CA GLU A 117 26.00 16.99 -13.00
C GLU A 117 27.31 16.34 -13.49
#